data_AF-A0A0C4F1L2-F1
#
_entry.id   AF-A0A0C4F1L2-F1
#
_cell.length_a   1.000
_cell.length_b   1.000
_cell.length_c   1.000
_cell.angle_alpha   90.00
_cell.angle_beta   90.00
_cell.angle_gamma   90.00
#
_symmetry.space_group_name_H-M   'P 1'
#
loop_
_entity.id
_entity.type
_entity.pdbx_description
1 polymer ?
#
loop_
_entity_poly.entity_id
_entity_poly.type
_entity_poly.pdbx_seq_one_letter_code
_entity_poly.pdbx_strand_id
1 'polypeptide(L)'
;MAANPNDALANLKRQMADMTAKLNLLKAAPHQGHDPVSAAVRAQEHCQEIILGSFLKSPLKLHREVNPDHVVLSFNLANYAQWEESIEATLQYAFSVTEPMIAKTNNFTDLATEYNHAIASLMKNTIDKSLLGIIKAAGHKTAKAIFEALKLKCERSDQSNDNFNGTGE
;
A
#
# COMPACT_ATOMS: atom_id res chain seq x y z
N MET A 1 59.75 33.41 -37.18
CA MET A 1 59.86 32.01 -37.64
C MET A 1 58.44 31.50 -37.88
N ALA A 2 58.05 31.30 -39.14
CA ALA A 2 56.71 30.82 -39.49
C ALA A 2 56.62 29.31 -39.22
N ALA A 3 55.58 28.86 -38.51
CA ALA A 3 55.33 27.45 -38.26
C ALA A 3 55.16 26.71 -39.60
N ASN A 4 55.88 25.60 -39.76
CA ASN A 4 55.86 24.80 -40.98
C ASN A 4 54.45 24.21 -41.20
N PRO A 5 53.82 24.41 -42.37
CA PRO A 5 52.48 23.90 -42.65
C PRO A 5 52.36 22.37 -42.52
N ASN A 6 53.45 21.63 -42.68
CA ASN A 6 53.47 20.19 -42.44
C ASN A 6 53.35 19.83 -40.95
N ASP A 7 53.87 20.66 -40.04
CA ASP A 7 53.76 20.45 -38.60
C ASP A 7 52.32 20.74 -38.13
N ALA A 8 51.67 21.72 -38.73
CA ALA A 8 50.26 22.05 -38.46
C ALA A 8 49.32 20.89 -38.88
N LEU A 9 49.56 20.28 -40.04
CA LEU A 9 48.78 19.14 -40.52
C LEU A 9 49.01 17.88 -39.68
N ALA A 10 50.26 17.63 -39.28
CA ALA A 10 50.60 16.51 -38.39
C ALA A 10 49.94 16.67 -37.01
N ASN A 11 49.92 17.90 -36.49
CA ASN A 11 49.27 18.21 -35.21
C ASN A 11 47.74 18.00 -35.29
N LEU A 12 47.10 18.43 -36.38
CA LEU A 12 45.66 18.25 -36.58
C LEU A 12 45.28 16.75 -36.66
N LYS A 13 46.06 15.94 -37.38
CA LYS A 13 45.84 14.48 -37.44
C LYS A 13 45.97 13.82 -36.08
N ARG A 14 46.95 14.23 -35.27
CA ARG A 14 47.12 13.73 -33.91
C ARG A 14 45.95 14.12 -33.00
N GLN A 15 45.43 15.33 -33.15
CA GLN A 15 44.29 15.81 -32.36
C GLN A 15 42.99 15.06 -32.69
N MET A 16 42.75 14.75 -33.98
CA MET A 16 41.61 13.91 -34.39
C MET A 16 41.72 12.46 -33.90
N ALA A 17 42.93 11.89 -33.89
CA ALA A 17 43.16 10.56 -33.35
C ALA A 17 42.90 10.50 -31.83
N ASP A 18 43.35 11.52 -31.08
CA ASP A 18 43.10 11.65 -29.65
C ASP A 18 41.60 11.81 -29.33
N MET A 19 40.89 12.65 -30.10
CA MET A 19 39.44 12.81 -29.95
C MET A 19 38.68 11.52 -30.27
N THR A 20 39.10 10.78 -31.30
CA THR A 20 38.51 9.48 -31.65
C THR A 20 38.76 8.43 -30.55
N ALA A 21 39.97 8.41 -29.98
CA ALA A 21 40.29 7.55 -28.84
C ALA A 21 39.44 7.90 -27.61
N LYS A 22 39.25 9.18 -27.31
CA LYS A 22 38.38 9.65 -26.21
C LYS A 22 36.91 9.30 -26.43
N LEU A 23 36.40 9.43 -27.64
CA LEU A 23 35.03 9.00 -27.98
C LEU A 23 34.86 7.48 -27.83
N ASN A 24 35.84 6.71 -28.27
CA ASN A 24 35.83 5.26 -28.08
C ASN A 24 35.94 4.87 -26.60
N LEU A 25 36.69 5.62 -25.79
CA LEU A 25 36.77 5.43 -24.34
C LEU A 25 35.46 5.78 -23.62
N LEU A 26 34.75 6.84 -24.03
CA LEU A 26 33.40 7.14 -23.54
C LEU A 26 32.38 6.08 -23.95
N LYS A 27 32.55 5.48 -25.13
CA LYS A 27 31.69 4.40 -25.64
C LYS A 27 32.00 3.04 -25.02
N ALA A 28 33.24 2.81 -24.60
CA ALA A 28 33.73 1.56 -24.00
C ALA A 28 33.73 1.58 -22.46
N ALA A 29 33.59 2.76 -21.84
CA ALA A 29 33.19 2.85 -20.45
C ALA A 29 31.89 2.03 -20.31
N PRO A 30 31.75 1.16 -19.30
CA PRO A 30 30.51 0.46 -19.10
C PRO A 30 29.44 1.55 -18.95
N HIS A 31 28.58 1.67 -19.95
CA HIS A 31 27.24 2.15 -19.69
C HIS A 31 26.78 1.23 -18.56
N GLN A 32 26.70 1.77 -17.34
CA GLN A 32 25.73 1.23 -16.42
C GLN A 32 24.43 1.34 -17.19
N GLY A 33 24.05 0.23 -17.84
CA GLY A 33 22.71 0.00 -18.32
C GLY A 33 21.86 0.10 -17.07
N HIS A 34 21.46 1.32 -16.73
CA HIS A 34 20.27 1.53 -15.94
C HIS A 34 19.17 0.96 -16.81
N ASP A 35 18.91 -0.34 -16.68
CA ASP A 35 17.68 -0.92 -17.16
C ASP A 35 16.57 -0.08 -16.55
N PRO A 36 15.81 0.69 -17.35
CA PRO A 36 14.78 1.57 -16.80
C PRO A 36 13.75 0.76 -16.00
N VAL A 37 13.57 -0.51 -16.35
CA VAL A 37 12.77 -1.50 -15.62
C VAL A 37 13.32 -1.76 -14.21
N SER A 38 14.63 -1.96 -14.05
CA SER A 38 15.24 -2.21 -12.74
C SER A 38 15.25 -0.98 -11.83
N ALA A 39 15.35 0.23 -12.41
CA ALA A 39 15.24 1.47 -11.65
C ALA A 39 13.78 1.74 -11.21
N ALA A 40 12.81 1.48 -12.09
CA ALA A 40 11.39 1.62 -11.79
C ALA A 40 10.92 0.63 -10.70
N VAL A 41 11.34 -0.63 -10.76
CA VAL A 41 11.03 -1.64 -9.73
C VAL A 41 11.58 -1.22 -8.37
N ARG A 42 12.85 -0.80 -8.29
CA ARG A 42 13.44 -0.32 -7.03
C ARG A 42 12.75 0.92 -6.48
N ALA A 43 12.32 1.84 -7.33
CA ALA A 43 11.55 3.00 -6.92
C ALA A 43 10.16 2.61 -6.39
N GLN A 44 9.50 1.63 -7.03
CA GLN A 44 8.21 1.10 -6.58
C GLN A 44 8.32 0.40 -5.23
N GLU A 45 9.31 -0.47 -5.04
CA GLU A 45 9.59 -1.15 -3.75
C GLU A 45 9.83 -0.12 -2.64
N HIS A 46 10.64 0.92 -2.92
CA HIS A 46 10.90 1.99 -1.96
C HIS A 46 9.63 2.78 -1.58
N CYS A 47 8.80 3.13 -2.57
CA CYS A 47 7.52 3.78 -2.32
C CYS A 47 6.59 2.89 -1.47
N GLN A 48 6.54 1.58 -1.75
CA GLN A 48 5.74 0.62 -0.99
C GLN A 48 6.21 0.54 0.47
N GLU A 49 7.52 0.49 0.73
CA GLU A 49 8.08 0.50 2.09
C GLU A 49 7.71 1.77 2.85
N ILE A 50 7.72 2.93 2.20
CA ILE A 50 7.31 4.21 2.81
C ILE A 50 5.83 4.18 3.20
N ILE A 51 4.97 3.72 2.28
CA ILE A 51 3.52 3.65 2.53
C ILE A 51 3.23 2.66 3.65
N LEU A 52 3.83 1.48 3.63
CA LEU A 52 3.65 0.46 4.65
C LEU A 52 4.19 0.93 6.01
N GLY A 53 5.33 1.61 6.03
CA GLY A 53 5.87 2.24 7.22
C GLY A 53 4.93 3.31 7.80
N SER A 54 4.28 4.10 6.94
CA SER A 54 3.25 5.06 7.33
C SER A 54 2.03 4.37 7.93
N PHE A 55 1.56 3.29 7.30
CA PHE A 55 0.46 2.47 7.80
C PHE A 55 0.74 1.93 9.20
N LEU A 56 1.89 1.27 9.38
CA LEU A 56 2.28 0.68 10.67
C LEU A 56 2.42 1.74 11.77
N LYS A 57 2.88 2.94 11.42
CA LYS A 57 3.02 4.06 12.36
C LYS A 57 1.69 4.70 12.73
N SER A 58 0.80 4.90 11.76
CA SER A 58 -0.50 5.57 11.99
C SER A 58 -1.58 5.05 11.03
N PRO A 59 -2.20 3.89 11.34
CA PRO A 59 -3.17 3.25 10.46
C PRO A 59 -4.36 4.15 10.15
N LEU A 60 -4.88 4.86 11.16
CA LEU A 60 -6.01 5.77 11.00
C LEU A 60 -5.68 6.98 10.11
N LYS A 61 -4.44 7.47 10.15
CA LYS A 61 -4.04 8.60 9.31
C LYS A 61 -4.07 8.19 7.84
N LEU A 62 -3.43 7.07 7.51
CA LEU A 62 -3.44 6.53 6.15
C LEU A 62 -4.86 6.24 5.67
N HIS A 63 -5.69 5.65 6.53
CA HIS A 63 -7.09 5.39 6.22
C HIS A 63 -7.86 6.65 5.81
N ARG A 64 -7.64 7.78 6.51
CA ARG A 64 -8.27 9.06 6.17
C ARG A 64 -7.75 9.67 4.88
N GLU A 65 -6.50 9.42 4.53
CA GLU A 65 -5.92 9.86 3.25
C GLU A 65 -6.50 9.07 2.08
N VAL A 66 -6.75 7.78 2.27
CA VAL A 66 -7.30 6.88 1.23
C VAL A 66 -8.83 6.98 1.12
N ASN A 67 -9.53 7.20 2.24
CA ASN A 67 -10.99 7.19 2.31
C ASN A 67 -11.52 8.56 2.77
N PRO A 68 -11.91 9.45 1.84
CA PRO A 68 -12.36 10.80 2.17
C PRO A 68 -13.65 10.84 2.98
N ASP A 69 -14.52 9.82 2.83
CA ASP A 69 -15.80 9.74 3.54
C ASP A 69 -15.64 9.39 5.04
N HIS A 70 -14.44 8.99 5.45
CA HIS A 70 -14.10 8.69 6.85
C HIS A 70 -15.12 7.75 7.51
N VAL A 71 -15.46 6.67 6.81
CA VAL A 71 -16.54 5.76 7.17
C VAL A 71 -16.31 5.19 8.57
N VAL A 72 -17.27 5.41 9.46
CA VAL A 72 -17.33 4.80 10.78
C VAL A 72 -18.46 3.79 10.80
N LEU A 73 -18.18 2.55 11.20
CA LEU A 73 -19.19 1.51 11.34
C LEU A 73 -20.21 1.90 12.41
N SER A 74 -21.46 2.02 12.00
CA SER A 74 -22.61 2.31 12.86
C SER A 74 -22.91 1.14 13.79
N PHE A 75 -23.50 1.41 14.97
CA PHE A 75 -23.80 0.39 15.96
C PHE A 75 -24.78 -0.71 15.47
N ASN A 76 -25.73 -0.32 14.62
CA ASN A 76 -26.71 -1.20 13.98
C ASN A 76 -26.14 -1.91 12.73
N LEU A 77 -24.88 -1.65 12.38
CA LEU A 77 -24.18 -2.29 11.27
C LEU A 77 -24.81 -2.03 9.89
N ALA A 78 -25.67 -1.02 9.77
CA ALA A 78 -26.37 -0.70 8.52
C ALA A 78 -25.43 -0.31 7.38
N ASN A 79 -24.22 0.18 7.71
CA ASN A 79 -23.18 0.54 6.76
C ASN A 79 -21.99 -0.44 6.79
N TYR A 80 -22.20 -1.71 7.20
CA TYR A 80 -21.13 -2.71 7.26
C TYR A 80 -20.38 -2.88 5.95
N ALA A 81 -21.08 -3.02 4.82
CA ALA A 81 -20.46 -3.19 3.51
C ALA A 81 -19.55 -2.00 3.12
N GLN A 82 -20.04 -0.77 3.31
CA GLN A 82 -19.27 0.45 3.03
C GLN A 82 -18.05 0.57 3.96
N TRP A 83 -18.20 0.18 5.23
CA TRP A 83 -17.08 0.16 6.16
C TRP A 83 -16.04 -0.89 5.77
N GLU A 84 -16.46 -2.12 5.46
CA GLU A 84 -15.58 -3.21 5.04
C GLU A 84 -14.80 -2.84 3.77
N GLU A 85 -15.46 -2.23 2.77
CA GLU A 85 -14.82 -1.70 1.57
C GLU A 85 -13.77 -0.63 1.89
N SER A 86 -14.05 0.27 2.84
CA SER A 86 -13.07 1.29 3.25
C SER A 86 -11.83 0.70 3.95
N ILE A 87 -12.01 -0.39 4.70
CA ILE A 87 -10.91 -1.14 5.30
C ILE A 87 -10.10 -1.81 4.20
N GLU A 88 -10.78 -2.51 3.28
CA GLU A 88 -10.18 -3.19 2.13
C GLU A 88 -9.35 -2.21 1.28
N ALA A 89 -9.89 -1.05 0.91
CA ALA A 89 -9.18 -0.02 0.15
C ALA A 89 -7.92 0.49 0.87
N THR A 90 -7.99 0.64 2.20
CA THR A 90 -6.83 1.02 3.01
C THR A 90 -5.74 -0.04 2.97
N LEU A 91 -6.10 -1.31 3.07
CA LEU A 91 -5.15 -2.42 3.01
C LEU A 91 -4.54 -2.54 1.61
N GLN A 92 -5.34 -2.46 0.56
CA GLN A 92 -4.86 -2.46 -0.82
C GLN A 92 -3.82 -1.36 -1.06
N TYR A 93 -4.10 -0.15 -0.59
CA TYR A 93 -3.14 0.96 -0.67
C TYR A 93 -1.89 0.69 0.18
N ALA A 94 -2.05 0.28 1.44
CA ALA A 94 -0.94 0.02 2.35
C ALA A 94 0.03 -1.05 1.85
N PHE A 95 -0.50 -2.10 1.21
CA PHE A 95 0.27 -3.22 0.69
C PHE A 95 0.60 -3.08 -0.80
N SER A 96 0.12 -2.02 -1.46
CA SER A 96 0.28 -1.78 -2.92
C SER A 96 -0.19 -2.97 -3.77
N VAL A 97 -1.36 -3.52 -3.43
CA VAL A 97 -1.99 -4.63 -4.16
C VAL A 97 -3.37 -4.24 -4.65
N THR A 98 -3.81 -4.87 -5.75
CA THR A 98 -5.15 -4.71 -6.30
C THR A 98 -6.09 -5.87 -5.95
N GLU A 99 -5.55 -6.96 -5.39
CA GLU A 99 -6.37 -8.10 -4.99
C GLU A 99 -7.03 -7.88 -3.62
N PRO A 100 -8.19 -8.51 -3.37
CA PRO A 100 -8.86 -8.46 -2.07
C PRO A 100 -7.98 -8.99 -0.93
N MET A 101 -7.53 -8.11 -0.04
CA MET A 101 -6.64 -8.38 1.08
C MET A 101 -7.33 -9.12 2.22
N ILE A 102 -8.60 -8.81 2.52
CA ILE A 102 -9.34 -9.52 3.58
C ILE A 102 -9.46 -11.01 3.25
N ALA A 103 -9.79 -11.33 1.99
CA ALA A 103 -9.86 -12.70 1.51
C ALA A 103 -8.46 -13.36 1.44
N LYS A 104 -7.46 -12.64 0.90
CA LYS A 104 -6.09 -13.13 0.73
C LYS A 104 -5.38 -13.45 2.06
N THR A 105 -5.71 -12.72 3.12
CA THR A 105 -5.18 -12.95 4.47
C THR A 105 -5.93 -14.04 5.25
N ASN A 106 -6.84 -14.77 4.58
CA ASN A 106 -7.72 -15.77 5.19
C ASN A 106 -8.44 -15.22 6.44
N ASN A 107 -9.03 -14.03 6.31
CA ASN A 107 -9.63 -13.28 7.42
C ASN A 107 -8.62 -13.01 8.55
N PHE A 108 -7.41 -12.60 8.19
CA PHE A 108 -6.36 -12.20 9.13
C PHE A 108 -5.81 -13.33 10.03
N THR A 109 -5.86 -14.59 9.61
CA THR A 109 -5.29 -15.71 10.41
C THR A 109 -3.78 -15.67 10.50
N ASP A 110 -3.11 -15.28 9.42
CA ASP A 110 -1.66 -15.43 9.26
C ASP A 110 -0.97 -14.06 9.12
N LEU A 111 -1.26 -13.17 10.07
CA LEU A 111 -0.63 -11.86 10.12
C LEU A 111 0.58 -11.85 11.06
N ALA A 112 1.68 -11.23 10.62
CA ALA A 112 2.74 -10.82 11.52
C ALA A 112 2.19 -9.87 12.60
N THR A 113 2.85 -9.85 13.77
CA THR A 113 2.37 -9.14 14.98
C THR A 113 2.11 -7.66 14.73
N GLU A 114 3.00 -7.00 14.00
CA GLU A 114 2.93 -5.59 13.62
C GLU A 114 1.73 -5.28 12.74
N TYR A 115 1.46 -6.11 11.71
CA TYR A 115 0.29 -5.95 10.84
C TYR A 115 -0.99 -6.19 11.60
N ASN A 116 -1.04 -7.24 12.43
CA ASN A 116 -2.19 -7.51 13.28
C ASN A 116 -2.48 -6.32 14.21
N HIS A 117 -1.45 -5.71 14.83
CA HIS A 117 -1.63 -4.55 15.69
C HIS A 117 -2.15 -3.33 14.91
N ALA A 118 -1.55 -3.04 13.75
CA ALA A 118 -1.95 -1.93 12.90
C ALA A 118 -3.40 -2.06 12.43
N ILE A 119 -3.79 -3.25 11.93
CA ILE A 119 -5.14 -3.52 11.43
C ILE A 119 -6.16 -3.53 12.58
N ALA A 120 -5.84 -4.17 13.71
CA ALA A 120 -6.72 -4.14 14.88
C ALA A 120 -6.92 -2.72 15.42
N SER A 121 -5.87 -1.90 15.40
CA SER A 121 -5.95 -0.48 15.76
C SER A 121 -6.81 0.28 14.76
N LEU A 122 -6.63 0.08 13.46
CA LEU A 122 -7.46 0.67 12.42
C LEU A 122 -8.95 0.38 12.67
N MET A 123 -9.32 -0.90 12.79
CA MET A 123 -10.71 -1.31 13.01
C MET A 123 -11.30 -0.68 14.27
N LYS A 124 -10.57 -0.68 15.39
CA LYS A 124 -11.06 -0.06 16.64
C LYS A 124 -11.31 1.44 16.52
N ASN A 125 -10.61 2.13 15.63
CA ASN A 125 -10.75 3.56 15.41
C ASN A 125 -11.81 3.92 14.36
N THR A 126 -12.33 2.94 13.60
CA THR A 126 -13.33 3.13 12.55
C THR A 126 -14.68 2.48 12.89
N ILE A 127 -14.93 2.17 14.16
CA ILE A 127 -16.23 1.67 14.64
C ILE A 127 -16.83 2.59 15.69
N ASP A 128 -18.16 2.58 15.82
CA ASP A 128 -18.88 3.31 16.87
C ASP A 128 -18.35 2.97 18.29
N LYS A 129 -18.41 3.95 19.19
CA LYS A 129 -17.91 3.82 20.57
C LYS A 129 -18.60 2.68 21.33
N SER A 130 -19.87 2.41 21.05
CA SER A 130 -20.63 1.33 21.70
C SER A 130 -20.14 -0.04 21.21
N LEU A 131 -19.88 -0.17 19.90
CA LEU A 131 -19.24 -1.38 19.34
C LEU A 131 -17.84 -1.58 19.93
N LEU A 132 -17.05 -0.50 20.00
CA LEU A 132 -15.73 -0.53 20.62
C LEU A 132 -15.80 -1.00 22.08
N GLY A 133 -16.80 -0.55 22.84
CA GLY A 133 -17.06 -1.01 24.20
C GLY A 133 -17.29 -2.52 24.28
N ILE A 134 -18.14 -3.06 23.41
CA ILE A 134 -18.43 -4.50 23.33
C ILE A 134 -17.17 -5.30 22.97
N ILE A 135 -16.43 -4.87 21.95
CA ILE A 135 -15.18 -5.50 21.52
C ILE A 135 -14.13 -5.52 22.64
N LYS A 136 -14.00 -4.42 23.40
CA LYS A 136 -13.10 -4.33 24.55
C LYS A 136 -13.54 -5.24 25.69
N ALA A 137 -14.83 -5.27 26.02
CA ALA A 137 -15.38 -6.11 27.08
C ALA A 137 -15.21 -7.60 26.77
N ALA A 138 -15.35 -8.00 25.50
CA ALA A 138 -15.11 -9.36 25.05
C ALA A 138 -13.62 -9.76 25.02
N GLY A 139 -12.70 -8.80 25.23
CA GLY A 139 -11.27 -9.06 25.22
C GLY A 139 -10.67 -9.29 23.83
N HIS A 140 -11.36 -8.88 22.76
CA HIS A 140 -10.89 -9.09 21.39
C HIS A 140 -9.73 -8.14 21.07
N LYS A 141 -8.54 -8.73 20.87
CA LYS A 141 -7.29 -7.98 20.67
C LYS A 141 -6.74 -8.07 19.24
N THR A 142 -7.02 -9.15 18.52
CA THR A 142 -6.50 -9.41 17.17
C THR A 142 -7.45 -8.86 16.10
N ALA A 143 -6.90 -8.55 14.92
CA ALA A 143 -7.67 -8.10 13.77
C ALA A 143 -8.76 -9.12 13.41
N LYS A 144 -8.38 -10.41 13.33
CA LYS A 144 -9.30 -11.53 13.12
C LYS A 144 -10.47 -11.52 14.10
N ALA A 145 -10.19 -11.50 15.41
CA ALA A 145 -11.24 -11.61 16.43
C ALA A 145 -12.20 -10.40 16.40
N ILE A 146 -11.70 -9.22 16.05
CA ILE A 146 -12.53 -8.02 15.90
C ILE A 146 -13.42 -8.15 14.67
N PHE A 147 -12.83 -8.51 13.52
CA PHE A 147 -13.53 -8.64 12.26
C PHE A 147 -14.63 -9.72 12.32
N GLU A 148 -14.30 -10.93 12.80
CA GLU A 148 -15.27 -12.02 12.94
C GLU A 148 -16.43 -11.64 13.87
N ALA A 149 -16.16 -10.90 14.96
CA ALA A 149 -17.20 -10.45 15.87
C ALA A 149 -18.15 -9.44 15.24
N LEU A 150 -17.63 -8.52 14.42
CA LEU A 150 -18.43 -7.54 13.70
C LEU A 150 -19.26 -8.22 12.60
N LYS A 151 -18.65 -9.12 11.83
CA LYS A 151 -19.32 -9.90 10.78
C LYS A 151 -20.45 -10.76 11.34
N LEU A 152 -20.19 -11.53 12.41
CA LEU A 152 -21.20 -12.37 13.05
C LEU A 152 -22.38 -11.56 13.60
N LYS A 153 -22.12 -10.35 14.10
CA LYS A 153 -23.18 -9.44 14.56
C LYS A 153 -24.00 -8.90 13.38
N CYS A 154 -23.39 -8.66 12.22
CA CYS A 154 -24.07 -8.24 10.99
C CYS A 154 -25.04 -9.34 10.54
N GLU A 155 -24.54 -10.57 10.38
CA GLU A 155 -25.33 -11.72 9.91
C GLU A 155 -26.57 -12.00 10.80
N ARG A 156 -26.43 -11.83 12.14
CA ARG A 156 -27.56 -11.96 13.07
C ARG A 156 -28.58 -10.82 12.96
N SER A 157 -28.11 -9.62 12.62
CA SER A 157 -28.97 -8.45 12.46
C SER A 157 -29.80 -8.58 11.18
N ASP A 158 -29.20 -9.08 10.10
CA ASP A 158 -29.86 -9.35 8.82
C ASP A 158 -30.92 -10.45 8.97
N GLN A 159 -30.59 -11.54 9.66
CA GLN A 159 -31.52 -12.64 9.93
C GLN A 159 -32.72 -12.21 10.79
N SER A 160 -32.54 -11.19 11.66
CA SER A 160 -33.62 -10.65 12.48
C SER A 160 -34.54 -9.70 11.71
N ASN A 161 -34.06 -9.11 10.61
CA ASN A 161 -34.86 -8.24 9.74
C ASN A 161 -35.75 -9.03 8.77
N ASP A 162 -35.33 -10.21 8.32
CA ASP A 162 -36.15 -11.05 7.43
C ASP A 162 -37.36 -11.69 8.13
N ASN A 163 -37.27 -11.97 9.43
CA ASN A 163 -38.37 -12.60 10.18
C ASN A 163 -39.51 -11.64 10.56
N PHE A 164 -39.40 -10.34 10.29
CA PHE A 164 -40.46 -9.37 10.60
C PHE A 164 -41.36 -9.02 9.39
N ASN A 165 -41.07 -9.55 8.20
CA ASN A 165 -41.82 -9.25 6.97
C ASN A 165 -42.70 -10.43 6.47
N GLY A 166 -42.92 -11.44 7.30
CA GLY A 166 -43.55 -12.73 6.93
C GLY A 166 -44.86 -13.08 7.63
N THR A 167 -45.57 -12.11 8.23
CA THR A 167 -46.92 -12.33 8.79
C THR A 167 -47.80 -11.11 8.53
N GLY A 168 -48.32 -11.04 7.32
CA GLY A 168 -49.28 -10.04 6.90
C GLY A 168 -49.92 -10.44 5.58
N GLU A 169 -50.86 -11.38 5.68
CA GLU A 169 -52.09 -11.59 4.89
C GLU A 169 -52.40 -13.07 4.65
#